data_AF-A0A6L8GIU1-F1
#
_entry.id   AF-A0A6L8GIU1-F1
#
_cell.length_a   1.000
_cell.length_b   1.000
_cell.length_c   1.000
_cell.angle_alpha   90.00
_cell.angle_beta   90.00
_cell.angle_gamma   90.00
#
_symmetry.space_group_name_H-M   'P 1'
#
loop_
_entity.id
_entity.type
_entity.pdbx_description
1 polymer ?
#
loop_
_entity_poly.entity_id
_entity_poly.type
_entity_poly.pdbx_seq_one_letter_code
_entity_poly.pdbx_strand_id
1 'polypeptide(L)'
;VFTQVGTFENCLKIRIRTRTTAALGTSRSTSYQWLAPNIGPVKFETSQDIVFELTDFTLGTPEKPYDVNVDGVINILDLTFVASHFGSTNPEADVNGDGIVNIIDLVRVAQHFGD
;
A
#
# COMPACT_ATOMS: atom_id res chain seq x y z
N VAL A 1 -0.90 8.24 -4.56
CA VAL A 1 0.47 8.81 -4.60
C VAL A 1 1.47 7.73 -4.98
N PHE A 2 2.05 7.78 -6.19
CA PHE A 2 3.14 6.88 -6.57
C PHE A 2 4.44 7.42 -5.95
N THR A 3 4.99 6.73 -4.95
CA THR A 3 6.34 7.06 -4.47
C THR A 3 7.35 6.52 -5.47
N GLN A 4 8.05 7.45 -6.12
CA GLN A 4 9.12 7.17 -7.07
C GLN A 4 10.22 6.37 -6.38
N VAL A 5 10.72 5.35 -7.09
CA VAL A 5 11.91 4.54 -6.74
C VAL A 5 13.00 5.46 -6.21
N GLY A 6 13.23 5.38 -4.90
CA GLY A 6 14.05 6.32 -4.17
C GLY A 6 14.75 5.57 -3.05
N THR A 7 16.07 5.71 -3.02
CA THR A 7 17.00 5.22 -2.02
C THR A 7 16.34 5.12 -0.64
N PHE A 8 16.29 3.92 -0.05
CA PHE A 8 15.69 3.72 1.27
C PHE A 8 16.58 4.31 2.36
N GLU A 9 16.34 5.57 2.73
CA GLU A 9 17.08 6.24 3.79
C GLU A 9 16.59 5.83 5.19
N ASN A 10 17.48 5.93 6.18
CA ASN A 10 17.18 5.68 7.60
C ASN A 10 16.61 4.28 7.91
N CYS A 11 17.09 3.25 7.20
CA CYS A 11 16.66 1.88 7.47
C CYS A 11 17.13 1.37 8.85
N LEU A 12 16.21 0.75 9.60
CA LEU A 12 16.56 -0.02 10.80
C LEU A 12 17.29 -1.30 10.39
N LYS A 13 18.55 -1.46 10.82
CA LYS A 13 19.32 -2.68 10.60
C LYS A 13 19.10 -3.67 11.76
N ILE A 14 18.43 -4.77 11.48
CA ILE A 14 18.21 -5.89 12.41
C ILE A 14 19.29 -6.94 12.19
N ARG A 15 19.92 -7.39 13.28
CA ARG A 15 20.84 -8.53 13.28
C ARG A 15 20.15 -9.76 13.86
N ILE A 16 19.99 -10.78 13.04
CA ILE A 16 19.31 -12.03 13.39
C ILE A 16 20.39 -13.09 13.63
N ARG A 17 20.36 -13.74 14.79
CA ARG A 17 21.25 -14.85 15.12
C ARG A 17 20.45 -16.12 15.28
N THR A 18 20.69 -17.08 14.40
CA THR A 18 20.00 -18.37 14.40
C THR A 18 20.93 -19.44 14.94
N ARG A 19 20.41 -20.28 15.82
CA ARG A 19 21.08 -21.50 16.31
C ARG A 19 20.16 -22.68 16.03
N THR A 20 20.62 -23.60 15.20
CA THR A 20 19.90 -24.83 14.89
C THR A 20 20.57 -25.97 15.61
N THR A 21 19.83 -26.71 16.43
CA THR A 21 20.32 -27.90 17.11
C THR A 21 19.60 -29.11 16.51
N ALA A 22 20.35 -30.04 15.96
CA ALA A 22 19.86 -31.31 15.42
C ALA A 22 20.62 -32.47 16.09
N ALA A 23 20.13 -33.70 15.91
CA ALA A 23 20.77 -34.90 16.46
C ALA A 23 22.24 -35.05 16.03
N LEU A 24 22.60 -34.52 14.85
CA LEU A 24 23.94 -34.57 14.26
C LEU A 24 24.84 -33.38 14.66
N GLY A 25 24.34 -32.40 15.41
CA GLY A 25 25.14 -31.26 15.87
C GLY A 25 24.38 -29.93 15.95
N THR A 26 25.12 -28.88 16.31
CA THR A 26 24.62 -27.50 16.36
C THR A 26 25.21 -26.68 15.23
N SER A 27 24.36 -25.98 14.47
CA SER A 27 24.75 -24.97 13.49
C SER A 27 24.36 -23.57 13.97
N ARG A 28 25.14 -22.55 13.59
CA ARG A 28 24.86 -21.13 13.87
C ARG A 28 24.96 -20.33 12.59
N SER A 29 24.06 -19.35 12.43
CA SER A 29 24.05 -18.42 11.31
C SER A 29 23.71 -17.01 11.82
N THR A 30 24.28 -15.99 11.17
CA THR A 30 23.91 -14.59 11.39
C THR A 30 23.44 -14.01 10.07
N SER A 31 22.24 -13.43 10.06
CA SER A 31 21.71 -12.68 8.92
C SER A 31 21.37 -11.25 9.33
N TYR A 32 21.26 -10.38 8.33
CA TYR A 32 20.85 -8.99 8.50
C TYR A 32 19.60 -8.69 7.69
N GLN A 33 18.73 -7.85 8.24
CA GLN A 33 17.52 -7.36 7.57
C GLN A 33 17.43 -5.85 7.78
N TRP A 34 17.14 -5.12 6.72
CA TRP A 34 16.95 -3.67 6.77
C TRP A 34 15.48 -3.36 6.59
N LEU A 35 14.92 -2.54 7.49
CA LEU A 35 13.54 -2.09 7.43
C LEU A 35 13.48 -0.58 7.14
N ALA A 36 12.92 -0.20 6.01
CA ALA A 36 12.57 1.19 5.73
C ALA A 36 11.38 1.61 6.60
N PRO A 37 11.38 2.82 7.19
CA PRO A 37 10.32 3.25 8.13
C PRO A 37 8.90 3.14 7.58
N ASN A 38 8.71 3.42 6.29
CA ASN A 38 7.37 3.52 5.68
C ASN A 38 6.92 2.27 4.91
N ILE A 39 7.85 1.34 4.60
CA ILE A 39 7.59 0.20 3.70
C ILE A 39 7.84 -1.14 4.38
N GLY A 40 8.73 -1.19 5.38
CA GLY A 40 9.16 -2.44 6.01
C GLY A 40 10.41 -3.03 5.34
N PRO A 41 10.50 -4.36 5.14
CA PRO A 41 11.72 -5.01 4.69
C PRO A 41 12.13 -4.59 3.27
N VAL A 42 13.35 -4.07 3.14
CA VAL A 42 13.89 -3.61 1.84
C VAL A 42 15.21 -4.28 1.46
N LYS A 43 15.86 -4.96 2.41
CA LYS A 43 17.08 -5.73 2.16
C LYS A 43 17.22 -6.89 3.13
N PHE A 44 17.76 -8.00 2.66
CA PHE A 44 18.14 -9.16 3.46
C PHE A 44 19.51 -9.68 3.03
N GLU A 45 20.38 -9.96 3.99
CA GLU A 45 21.72 -10.50 3.78
C GLU A 45 21.86 -11.79 4.60
N THR A 46 22.18 -12.90 3.94
CA THR A 46 22.38 -14.19 4.60
C THR A 46 23.80 -14.33 5.14
N SER A 47 24.04 -15.33 5.98
CA SER A 47 25.40 -15.68 6.42
C SER A 47 26.31 -16.23 5.31
N GLN A 48 25.79 -16.38 4.09
CA GLN A 48 26.52 -16.84 2.91
C GLN A 48 26.76 -15.68 1.91
N ASP A 49 26.60 -14.43 2.36
CA ASP A 49 26.70 -13.22 1.55
C ASP A 49 25.70 -13.14 0.38
N ILE A 50 24.60 -13.89 0.44
CA ILE A 50 23.50 -13.75 -0.51
C ILE A 50 22.68 -12.54 -0.11
N VAL A 51 22.56 -11.58 -1.01
CA VAL A 51 21.86 -10.31 -0.80
C VAL A 51 20.57 -10.27 -1.62
N PHE A 52 19.45 -10.02 -0.97
CA PHE A 52 18.16 -9.71 -1.59
C PHE A 52 17.87 -8.23 -1.32
N GLU A 53 17.60 -7.46 -2.38
CA GLU A 53 17.28 -6.03 -2.29
C GLU A 53 15.95 -5.77 -3.00
N LEU A 54 15.10 -4.98 -2.36
CA LEU A 54 13.89 -4.44 -2.98
C LEU A 54 14.33 -3.37 -3.97
N THR A 55 14.17 -3.63 -5.26
CA THR A 55 14.57 -2.68 -6.31
C THR A 55 13.44 -1.72 -6.68
N ASP A 56 12.20 -2.19 -6.61
CA ASP A 56 11.00 -1.41 -6.90
C ASP A 56 9.80 -2.00 -6.15
N PHE A 57 8.82 -1.16 -5.82
CA PHE A 57 7.53 -1.55 -5.28
C PHE A 57 6.48 -0.50 -5.65
N THR A 58 5.25 -0.95 -5.91
CA THR A 58 4.10 -0.06 -6.06
C THR A 58 3.19 -0.27 -4.86
N LEU A 59 3.03 0.77 -4.03
CA LEU A 59 1.91 0.80 -3.10
C LEU A 59 0.67 1.14 -3.90
N GLY A 60 -0.19 0.15 -4.11
CA GLY A 60 -1.59 0.46 -4.36
C GLY A 60 -2.09 1.22 -3.14
N THR A 61 -2.67 2.40 -3.33
CA THR A 61 -3.57 2.93 -2.31
C THR A 61 -4.58 1.82 -2.04
N PRO A 62 -4.91 1.49 -0.76
CA PRO A 62 -6.05 0.62 -0.51
C PRO A 62 -7.18 1.17 -1.35
N GLU A 63 -7.72 0.35 -2.24
CA GLU A 63 -8.79 0.77 -3.13
C GLU A 63 -9.90 1.30 -2.22
N LYS A 64 -9.99 2.62 -2.14
CA LYS A 64 -11.08 3.34 -1.52
C LYS A 64 -12.00 3.63 -2.68
N PRO A 65 -12.92 2.73 -3.03
CA PRO A 65 -13.77 2.91 -4.22
C PRO A 65 -14.62 4.19 -4.15
N TYR A 66 -14.68 4.83 -2.97
CA TYR A 66 -15.41 6.07 -2.71
C TYR A 66 -14.50 7.31 -2.61
N ASP A 67 -13.18 7.14 -2.69
CA ASP A 67 -12.18 8.22 -2.87
C ASP A 67 -12.02 8.45 -4.39
N VAL A 68 -13.07 9.01 -4.98
CA VAL A 68 -13.22 9.14 -6.45
C VAL A 68 -12.28 10.18 -7.03
N ASN A 69 -11.76 11.09 -6.21
CA ASN A 69 -10.77 12.10 -6.62
C ASN A 69 -9.31 11.66 -6.35
N VAL A 70 -9.12 10.51 -5.68
CA VAL A 70 -7.84 9.86 -5.38
C VAL A 70 -6.90 10.73 -4.54
N ASP A 71 -7.46 11.51 -3.61
CA ASP A 71 -6.70 12.36 -2.68
C ASP A 71 -6.29 11.62 -1.39
N GLY A 72 -6.82 10.41 -1.17
CA GLY A 72 -6.54 9.54 -0.04
C GLY A 72 -7.57 9.62 1.10
N VAL A 73 -8.53 10.54 1.04
CA VAL A 73 -9.49 10.83 2.11
C VAL A 73 -10.90 10.95 1.56
N ILE A 74 -11.82 10.08 1.99
CA ILE A 74 -13.22 10.16 1.56
C ILE A 74 -13.91 11.33 2.28
N ASN A 75 -14.17 12.41 1.56
CA ASN A 75 -14.68 13.65 2.13
C ASN A 75 -15.67 14.40 1.19
N ILE A 76 -15.92 15.68 1.47
CA ILE A 76 -16.84 16.50 0.67
C ILE A 76 -16.37 16.67 -0.78
N LEU A 77 -15.06 16.61 -1.03
CA LEU A 77 -14.49 16.72 -2.36
C LEU A 77 -14.94 15.55 -3.26
N ASP A 78 -15.04 14.34 -2.73
CA ASP A 78 -15.57 13.17 -3.44
C ASP A 78 -17.06 13.34 -3.79
N LEU A 79 -17.85 13.81 -2.83
CA LEU A 79 -19.27 14.12 -3.08
C LEU A 79 -19.44 15.20 -4.15
N THR A 80 -18.59 16.24 -4.13
CA THR A 80 -18.62 17.28 -5.17
C THR A 80 -18.17 16.76 -6.53
N PHE A 81 -17.23 15.81 -6.57
CA PHE A 81 -16.81 15.15 -7.79
C PHE A 81 -17.98 14.38 -8.41
N VAL A 82 -18.64 13.49 -7.63
CA VAL A 82 -19.82 12.75 -8.10
C VAL A 82 -20.94 13.70 -8.55
N ALA A 83 -21.23 14.74 -7.77
CA ALA A 83 -22.28 15.71 -8.10
C ALA A 83 -22.00 16.48 -9.39
N SER A 84 -20.73 16.78 -9.69
CA SER A 84 -20.33 17.45 -10.93
C SER A 84 -20.56 16.60 -12.18
N HIS A 85 -20.68 15.28 -12.00
CA HIS A 85 -20.92 14.29 -13.05
C HIS A 85 -22.36 13.75 -13.06
N PHE A 86 -23.29 14.35 -12.32
CA PHE A 86 -24.67 13.88 -12.19
C PHE A 86 -25.37 13.75 -13.56
N GLY A 87 -25.99 12.59 -13.79
CA GLY A 87 -26.65 12.23 -15.05
C GLY A 87 -25.71 11.80 -16.18
N SER A 88 -24.40 11.71 -15.94
CA SER A 88 -23.42 11.21 -16.91
C SER A 88 -23.16 9.71 -16.77
N THR A 89 -22.28 9.18 -17.62
CA THR A 89 -21.75 7.82 -17.58
C THR A 89 -20.27 7.81 -17.19
N ASN A 90 -19.82 8.81 -16.41
CA ASN A 90 -18.42 8.85 -15.97
C ASN A 90 -18.17 7.66 -15.02
N PRO A 91 -17.21 6.77 -15.32
CA PRO A 91 -16.98 5.54 -14.55
C PRO A 91 -16.33 5.79 -13.17
N GLU A 92 -15.68 6.94 -12.97
CA GLU A 92 -15.09 7.31 -11.67
C GLU A 92 -16.17 7.81 -10.70
N ALA A 93 -17.21 8.48 -11.22
CA ALA A 93 -18.34 8.97 -10.44
C ALA A 93 -19.48 7.93 -10.28
N ASP A 94 -19.56 6.92 -11.14
CA ASP A 94 -20.47 5.78 -11.03
C ASP A 94 -19.90 4.71 -10.08
N VAL A 95 -19.91 5.04 -8.78
CA VAL A 95 -19.34 4.19 -7.73
C VAL A 95 -20.12 2.88 -7.52
N ASN A 96 -21.29 2.76 -8.15
CA ASN A 96 -22.12 1.57 -8.06
C ASN A 96 -22.04 0.66 -9.31
N GLY A 97 -21.58 1.19 -10.44
CA GLY A 97 -21.36 0.48 -11.69
C GLY A 97 -22.63 0.17 -12.48
N ASP A 98 -23.72 0.92 -12.28
CA ASP A 98 -24.98 0.72 -13.02
C ASP A 98 -25.03 1.44 -14.37
N GLY A 99 -24.00 2.23 -14.68
CA GLY A 99 -23.83 2.96 -15.92
C GLY A 99 -24.42 4.37 -15.90
N ILE A 100 -24.95 4.86 -14.78
CA ILE A 100 -25.46 6.23 -14.67
C ILE A 100 -25.20 6.86 -13.30
N VAL A 101 -24.47 7.98 -13.31
CA VAL A 101 -24.21 8.76 -12.10
C VAL A 101 -25.50 9.40 -11.60
N ASN A 102 -25.98 8.97 -10.44
CA ASN A 102 -27.24 9.44 -9.86
C ASN A 102 -27.17 9.57 -8.33
N ILE A 103 -28.34 9.71 -7.69
CA ILE A 103 -28.42 9.89 -6.23
C ILE A 103 -27.88 8.68 -5.45
N ILE A 104 -27.94 7.48 -6.02
CA ILE A 104 -27.42 6.26 -5.41
C ILE A 104 -25.90 6.35 -5.23
N ASP A 105 -25.18 6.93 -6.19
CA ASP A 105 -23.73 7.10 -6.12
C ASP A 105 -23.32 8.08 -5.02
N LEU A 106 -24.02 9.22 -4.94
CA LEU A 106 -23.83 10.19 -3.85
C LEU A 106 -24.07 9.57 -2.48
N VAL A 107 -25.13 8.76 -2.34
CA VAL A 107 -25.44 8.08 -1.07
C VAL A 107 -24.35 7.07 -0.71
N ARG A 108 -23.81 6.32 -1.68
CA ARG A 108 -22.70 5.39 -1.43
C ARG A 108 -21.46 6.09 -0.93
N VAL A 109 -21.04 7.19 -1.56
CA VAL A 109 -19.89 7.97 -1.08
C VAL A 109 -20.15 8.51 0.34
N ALA A 110 -21.36 9.02 0.61
CA ALA A 110 -21.71 9.54 1.93
C ALA A 110 -21.72 8.46 3.03
N GLN A 111 -22.01 7.20 2.71
CA GLN A 111 -21.96 6.08 3.67
C GLN A 111 -20.53 5.77 4.14
N HIS A 112 -19.54 6.16 3.36
CA HIS A 112 -18.11 5.94 3.61
C HIS A 112 -17.37 7.24 3.98
N PHE A 113 -18.10 8.29 4.35
CA PHE A 113 -17.51 9.58 4.69
C PHE A 113 -16.60 9.48 5.92
N GLY A 114 -15.30 9.78 5.73
CA GLY A 114 -14.29 9.72 6.78
C GLY A 114 -13.57 8.37 6.94
N ASP A 115 -13.88 7.36 6.11
CA ASP A 115 -13.12 6.11 6.02
C ASP A 115 -11.70 6.29 5.44
#